data_AF-A0A645ANQ0-F1
#
_entry.id   AF-A0A645ANQ0-F1
#
_cell.length_a   1.000
_cell.length_b   1.000
_cell.length_c   1.000
_cell.angle_alpha   90.00
_cell.angle_beta   90.00
_cell.angle_gamma   90.00
#
_symmetry.space_group_name_H-M   'P 1'
#
loop_
_entity.id
_entity.type
_entity.pdbx_description
1 polymer ?
#
loop_
_entity_poly.entity_id
_entity_poly.type
_entity_poly.pdbx_seq_one_letter_code
_entity_poly.pdbx_strand_id
1 'polypeptide(L)'
;MQEAVKETSPAATELDMAFHQEIGYLSGNVLLIQAMACVAYLLKHSIKANRQELLTDAGDKALFQQHQAIYEAIAAHDSQQAMTLMNEHLNFKKKKEKLAI
;
A
#
# COMPACT_ATOMS: atom_id res chain seq x y z
N MET A 1 -3.19 11.81 -8.66
CA MET A 1 -2.70 10.49 -9.12
C MET A 1 -3.34 10.13 -10.46
N GLN A 2 -3.17 10.95 -11.51
CA GLN A 2 -3.82 10.76 -12.82
C GLN A 2 -2.83 10.74 -14.00
N GLU A 3 -1.55 10.53 -13.73
CA GLU A 3 -0.58 10.25 -14.79
C GLU A 3 -0.02 8.84 -14.58
N ALA A 4 -0.13 8.02 -15.62
CA ALA A 4 0.33 6.64 -15.65
C ALA A 4 1.86 6.62 -15.65
N VAL A 5 2.46 6.82 -14.47
CA VAL A 5 3.82 6.40 -14.19
C VAL A 5 3.85 4.89 -14.47
N LYS A 6 4.81 4.41 -15.27
CA LYS A 6 5.01 2.96 -15.39
C LYS A 6 5.25 2.41 -13.97
N GLU A 7 4.28 1.64 -13.50
CA GLU A 7 4.09 1.16 -12.11
C GLU A 7 5.22 0.22 -11.62
N THR A 8 6.16 -0.11 -12.50
CA THR A 8 7.40 -0.88 -12.21
C THR A 8 8.63 0.00 -12.03
N SER A 9 8.51 1.32 -12.19
CA SER A 9 9.61 2.27 -12.03
C SER A 9 9.90 2.57 -10.54
N PRO A 10 11.11 3.05 -10.20
CA PRO A 10 11.42 3.55 -8.86
C PRO A 10 10.36 4.54 -8.34
N ALA A 11 9.77 5.34 -9.22
CA ALA A 11 8.71 6.28 -8.88
C ALA A 11 7.45 5.60 -8.31
N ALA A 12 7.10 4.40 -8.77
CA ALA A 12 5.95 3.68 -8.24
C ALA A 12 6.17 3.17 -6.81
N THR A 13 7.40 2.77 -6.48
CA THR A 13 7.77 2.45 -5.09
C THR A 13 7.72 3.68 -4.20
N GLU A 14 8.16 4.84 -4.69
CA GLU A 14 8.04 6.09 -3.92
C GLU A 14 6.58 6.51 -3.73
N LEU A 15 5.72 6.35 -4.75
CA LEU A 15 4.29 6.68 -4.65
C LEU A 15 3.57 5.78 -3.64
N ASP A 16 3.87 4.49 -3.64
CA ASP A 16 3.33 3.52 -2.68
C ASP A 16 3.80 3.85 -1.25
N MET A 17 5.09 4.16 -1.07
CA MET A 17 5.62 4.64 0.20
C MET A 17 4.93 5.92 0.67
N ALA A 18 4.76 6.89 -0.23
CA ALA A 18 4.09 8.15 0.07
C ALA A 18 2.63 7.92 0.49
N PHE A 19 1.90 7.04 -0.19
CA PHE A 19 0.53 6.69 0.17
C PHE A 19 0.43 6.21 1.63
N HIS A 20 1.31 5.29 2.04
CA HIS A 20 1.35 4.83 3.43
C HIS A 20 1.67 5.96 4.40
N GLN A 21 2.69 6.78 4.10
CA GLN A 21 3.09 7.90 4.96
C GLN A 21 2.00 8.94 5.13
N GLU A 22 1.29 9.31 4.05
CA GLU A 22 0.20 10.27 4.09
C GLU A 22 -0.95 9.81 5.00
N ILE A 23 -1.32 8.52 4.96
CA ILE A 23 -2.31 7.97 5.90
C ILE A 23 -1.84 8.14 7.36
N GLY A 24 -0.55 7.87 7.62
CA GLY A 24 0.07 8.09 8.92
C GLY A 24 0.02 9.56 9.36
N TYR A 25 0.36 10.48 8.47
CA TYR A 25 0.33 11.93 8.75
C TYR A 25 -1.10 12.44 9.02
N LEU A 26 -2.08 11.98 8.24
CA LEU A 26 -3.48 12.36 8.39
C LEU A 26 -4.08 11.93 9.74
N SER A 27 -3.50 10.92 10.40
CA SER A 27 -3.92 10.53 11.75
C SER A 27 -3.66 11.58 12.83
N GLY A 28 -2.74 12.52 12.58
CA GLY A 28 -2.26 13.49 13.59
C GLY A 28 -1.54 12.84 14.78
N ASN A 29 -1.33 11.52 14.78
CA ASN A 29 -0.72 10.79 15.88
C ASN A 29 0.81 10.84 15.77
N VAL A 30 1.43 11.73 16.54
CA VAL A 30 2.89 11.94 16.57
C VAL A 30 3.66 10.65 16.85
N LEU A 31 3.15 9.76 17.70
CA LEU A 31 3.80 8.49 17.99
C LEU A 31 3.80 7.58 16.75
N LEU A 32 2.67 7.50 16.04
CA LEU A 32 2.58 6.73 14.79
C LEU A 32 3.51 7.30 13.72
N ILE A 33 3.50 8.62 13.54
CA ILE A 33 4.37 9.31 12.59
C ILE A 33 5.85 9.00 12.87
N GLN A 34 6.27 9.09 14.13
CA GLN A 34 7.66 8.81 14.49
C GLN A 34 8.00 7.32 14.35
N ALA A 35 7.09 6.42 14.70
CA ALA A 35 7.27 4.99 14.50
C ALA A 35 7.45 4.66 13.01
N MET A 36 6.64 5.25 12.13
CA MET A 36 6.76 5.10 10.68
C MET A 36 8.08 5.65 10.15
N ALA A 37 8.55 6.80 10.66
CA ALA A 37 9.85 7.35 10.29
C ALA A 37 11.00 6.41 10.67
N CYS A 38 10.95 5.80 11.87
CA CYS A 38 11.95 4.85 12.34
C CYS A 38 12.04 3.60 11.45
N VAL A 39 10.92 3.14 10.90
CA VAL A 39 10.87 1.92 10.06
C VAL A 39 10.82 2.22 8.56
N ALA A 40 10.89 3.48 8.15
CA ALA A 40 10.68 3.92 6.76
C ALA A 40 11.61 3.20 5.76
N TYR A 41 12.87 2.98 6.13
CA TYR A 41 13.82 2.25 5.31
C TYR A 41 13.39 0.80 5.07
N LEU A 42 12.95 0.11 6.13
CA LEU A 42 12.47 -1.27 6.05
C LEU A 42 11.17 -1.37 5.27
N LEU A 43 10.25 -0.42 5.49
CA LEU A 43 8.99 -0.33 4.76
C LEU A 43 9.24 -0.17 3.26
N LYS A 44 10.09 0.78 2.86
CA LYS A 44 10.46 1.01 1.46
C LYS A 44 11.06 -0.22 0.80
N HIS A 45 11.93 -0.94 1.50
CA HIS A 45 12.52 -2.17 1.00
C HIS A 45 11.47 -3.27 0.80
N SER A 46 10.55 -3.43 1.76
CA SER A 46 9.44 -4.38 1.70
C SER A 46 8.50 -4.08 0.53
N ILE A 47 8.10 -2.80 0.35
CA ILE A 47 7.28 -2.35 -0.78
C ILE A 47 7.96 -2.69 -2.11
N LYS A 48 9.24 -2.34 -2.25
CA LYS A 48 10.00 -2.64 -3.47
C LYS A 48 10.00 -4.13 -3.79
N ALA A 49 10.29 -4.99 -2.80
CA ALA A 49 10.29 -6.43 -2.96
C ALA A 49 8.89 -6.97 -3.33
N ASN A 50 7.84 -6.43 -2.70
CA ASN A 50 6.46 -6.82 -3.00
C ASN A 50 6.03 -6.48 -4.42
N ARG A 51 6.38 -5.29 -4.90
CA ARG A 51 6.11 -4.88 -6.29
C ARG A 51 6.92 -5.68 -7.29
N GLN A 52 8.16 -6.06 -6.96
CA GLN A 52 9.00 -6.93 -7.81
C GLN A 52 8.42 -8.33 -8.00
N GLU A 53 7.67 -8.86 -7.03
CA GLU A 53 6.96 -10.14 -7.20
C GLU A 53 5.65 -10.01 -8.00
N LEU A 54 5.15 -8.78 -8.15
CA LEU A 54 3.89 -8.47 -8.82
C LEU A 54 4.08 -7.87 -10.21
N LEU A 55 5.28 -7.96 -10.81
CA LEU A 55 5.71 -7.42 -12.12
C LEU A 55 4.90 -7.97 -13.32
N THR A 56 3.60 -7.73 -13.29
CA THR A 56 2.61 -8.12 -14.27
C THR A 56 1.56 -7.02 -14.32
N ASP A 57 1.04 -6.70 -15.49
CA ASP A 57 -0.01 -5.67 -15.63
C ASP A 57 -1.23 -5.96 -14.75
N ALA A 58 -1.56 -7.24 -14.56
CA ALA A 58 -2.63 -7.68 -13.68
C ALA A 58 -2.33 -7.43 -12.18
N GLY A 59 -1.07 -7.62 -11.76
CA GLY A 59 -0.61 -7.35 -10.40
C GLY A 59 -0.64 -5.85 -10.08
N ASP A 60 -0.14 -5.02 -10.99
CA ASP A 60 -0.13 -3.57 -10.85
C ASP A 60 -1.55 -3.01 -10.77
N LYS A 61 -2.45 -3.46 -11.64
CA LYS A 61 -3.87 -3.06 -11.60
C LYS A 61 -4.54 -3.46 -10.29
N ALA A 62 -4.24 -4.64 -9.78
CA ALA A 62 -4.80 -5.10 -8.51
C ALA A 62 -4.30 -4.26 -7.32
N LEU A 63 -3.02 -3.88 -7.29
CA LEU A 63 -2.47 -2.99 -6.26
C LEU A 63 -3.14 -1.61 -6.29
N PHE A 64 -3.27 -1.01 -7.47
CA PHE A 64 -3.96 0.27 -7.62
C PHE A 64 -5.40 0.21 -7.11
N GLN A 65 -6.14 -0.85 -7.44
CA GLN A 65 -7.51 -1.06 -6.97
C GLN A 65 -7.59 -1.20 -5.44
N GLN A 66 -6.60 -1.84 -4.81
CA GLN A 66 -6.53 -1.93 -3.35
C GLN A 66 -6.32 -0.57 -2.71
N HIS A 67 -5.35 0.22 -3.19
CA HIS A 67 -5.11 1.58 -2.67
C HIS A 67 -6.32 2.48 -2.88
N GLN A 68 -6.98 2.39 -4.04
CA GLN A 68 -8.20 3.13 -4.32
C GLN A 68 -9.33 2.76 -3.34
N ALA A 69 -9.57 1.47 -3.10
CA ALA A 69 -10.62 1.03 -2.17
C ALA A 69 -10.34 1.49 -0.72
N ILE A 70 -9.07 1.45 -0.30
CA ILE A 70 -8.65 1.96 1.02
C ILE A 70 -8.94 3.47 1.11
N TYR A 71 -8.53 4.24 0.10
CA TYR A 71 -8.81 5.68 0.04
C TYR A 71 -10.31 5.98 0.11
N GLU A 72 -11.13 5.26 -0.66
CA GLU A 72 -12.58 5.46 -0.67
C GLU A 72 -13.20 5.17 0.70
N ALA A 73 -12.76 4.13 1.40
CA ALA A 73 -13.21 3.83 2.76
C ALA A 73 -12.80 4.92 3.78
N ILE A 74 -11.55 5.43 3.68
CA ILE A 74 -11.09 6.54 4.52
C ILE A 74 -11.90 7.82 4.23
N ALA A 75 -12.13 8.14 2.96
CA ALA A 75 -12.90 9.31 2.53
C ALA A 75 -14.38 9.23 2.95
N ALA A 76 -14.94 8.02 3.02
CA ALA A 76 -16.28 7.76 3.55
C ALA A 76 -16.35 7.76 5.09
N HIS A 77 -15.23 7.99 5.78
CA HIS A 77 -15.09 7.87 7.24
C HIS A 77 -15.47 6.49 7.81
N ASP A 78 -15.37 5.42 7.00
CA ASP A 78 -15.59 4.05 7.44
C ASP A 78 -14.28 3.42 7.92
N SER A 79 -13.96 3.67 9.19
CA SER A 79 -12.72 3.20 9.81
C SER A 79 -12.61 1.68 9.86
N GLN A 80 -13.73 0.97 10.02
CA GLN A 80 -13.75 -0.49 10.06
C GLN A 80 -13.44 -1.08 8.68
N GLN A 81 -14.05 -0.55 7.63
CA GLN A 81 -13.79 -0.98 6.26
C GLN A 81 -12.36 -0.63 5.83
N ALA A 82 -11.88 0.58 6.15
CA ALA A 82 -10.51 0.99 5.84
C ALA A 82 -9.48 0.07 6.51
N MET A 83 -9.70 -0.30 7.78
CA MET A 83 -8.84 -1.25 8.50
C MET A 83 -8.88 -2.64 7.87
N THR A 84 -10.06 -3.15 7.49
CA THR A 84 -10.19 -4.44 6.81
C THR A 84 -9.41 -4.46 5.49
N LEU A 85 -9.62 -3.45 4.64
CA LEU A 85 -8.96 -3.37 3.33
C LEU A 85 -7.44 -3.21 3.44
N MET A 86 -6.96 -2.40 4.40
CA MET A 86 -5.52 -2.28 4.65
C MET A 86 -4.91 -3.60 5.11
N ASN A 87 -5.59 -4.34 5.99
CA ASN A 87 -5.12 -5.67 6.41
C ASN A 87 -5.08 -6.66 5.24
N GLU A 88 -6.07 -6.63 4.35
CA GLU A 88 -6.07 -7.46 3.14
C GLU A 88 -4.93 -7.09 2.20
N HIS A 89 -4.69 -5.79 1.99
CA HIS A 89 -3.57 -5.26 1.20
C HIS A 89 -2.21 -5.74 1.75
N LEU A 90 -1.98 -5.59 3.06
CA LEU A 90 -0.74 -6.06 3.70
C LEU A 90 -0.55 -7.58 3.64
N ASN A 91 -1.64 -8.35 3.55
CA ASN A 91 -1.61 -9.81 3.45
C ASN A 91 -1.77 -10.34 2.01
N PHE A 92 -1.77 -9.47 0.99
CA PHE A 92 -2.12 -9.83 -0.38
C PHE A 92 -1.29 -11.00 -0.95
N LYS A 93 -0.05 -11.17 -0.48
CA LYS A 93 0.81 -12.32 -0.83
C LYS A 93 0.37 -13.66 -0.24
N LYS A 94 -0.09 -13.70 1.03
CA LYS A 94 -0.47 -14.95 1.73
C LYS A 94 -1.63 -15.68 1.05
N LYS A 95 -2.45 -14.98 0.25
CA LYS A 95 -3.60 -15.57 -0.45
C LYS A 95 -3.20 -16.31 -1.72
N LYS A 96 -2.12 -15.92 -2.41
CA LYS A 96 -1.61 -16.62 -3.60
C LYS A 96 -0.96 -17.96 -3.26
N GLU A 97 -0.30 -18.07 -2.10
CA GLU A 97 0.28 -19.34 -1.63
C GLU A 97 -0.79 -20.39 -1.27
N LYS A 98 -1.98 -19.97 -0.82
CA LYS A 98 -3.08 -20.89 -0.44
C LYS A 98 -3.91 -21.43 -1.62
N LEU A 99 -3.73 -20.92 -2.83
CA LEU A 99 -4.39 -21.43 -4.05
C LEU A 99 -3.50 -22.39 -4.85
N ALA A 100 -2.32 -22.75 -4.32
CA ALA A 100 -1.35 -23.65 -4.94
C ALA A 100 -1.21 -25.00 -4.20
N ILE A 101 -2.31 -25.51 -3.63
CA ILE A 101 -2.41 -26.87 -3.07
C ILE A 101 -3.65 -27.55 -3.64
#